data_AF-A0A9N8HGB5-F1
#
_entry.id   AF-A0A9N8HGB5-F1
#
_cell.length_a   1.000
_cell.length_b   1.000
_cell.length_c   1.000
_cell.angle_alpha   90.00
_cell.angle_beta   90.00
_cell.angle_gamma   90.00
#
_symmetry.space_group_name_H-M   'P 1'
#
loop_
_entity.id
_entity.type
_entity.pdbx_description
1 polymer ?
#
loop_
_entity_poly.entity_id
_entity_poly.type
_entity_poly.pdbx_seq_one_letter_code
_entity_poly.pdbx_strand_id
1 'polypeptide(L)'
;MQYLLSEDAKIFLIDCPRSRKDIHIPYDLLEGIKDGDILSTKYVPINKYIHRPNTVVVFMNECPDSSKLSLDRFVAWLRRKIGWAHATPDEEGTWTMPPPEGDTESKTIQRINQSQAKESRKYKSEVIQEAHRKLQYQLAL
;
A
#
# COMPACT_ATOMS: atom_id res chain seq x y z
N MET A 1 -9.04 19.17 21.59
CA MET A 1 -7.90 18.28 21.28
C MET A 1 -6.57 19.04 21.28
N GLN A 2 -6.49 20.28 20.79
CA GLN A 2 -5.23 21.06 20.75
C GLN A 2 -4.69 21.52 22.12
N TYR A 3 -5.54 21.60 23.15
CA TYR A 3 -5.09 21.96 24.51
C TYR A 3 -4.16 20.91 25.16
N LEU A 4 -4.20 19.66 24.71
CA LEU A 4 -3.42 18.54 25.27
C LEU A 4 -1.99 18.42 24.71
N LEU A 5 -1.65 19.18 23.68
CA LEU A 5 -0.31 19.15 23.08
C LEU A 5 0.67 19.92 23.98
N SER A 6 1.69 19.22 24.46
CA SER A 6 2.84 19.81 25.15
C SER A 6 3.77 20.45 24.12
N GLU A 7 4.17 21.69 24.36
CA GLU A 7 5.02 22.48 23.45
C GLU A 7 6.46 21.92 23.35
N ASP A 8 6.90 21.22 24.40
CA ASP A 8 8.23 20.59 24.49
C ASP A 8 8.29 19.20 23.83
N ALA A 9 7.17 18.67 23.36
CA ALA A 9 7.13 17.33 22.78
C ALA A 9 7.79 17.30 21.39
N LYS A 10 8.78 16.42 21.23
CA LYS A 10 9.47 16.20 19.94
C LYS A 10 8.79 15.13 19.08
N ILE A 11 8.08 14.19 19.70
CA ILE A 11 7.47 13.04 19.03
C ILE A 11 5.97 13.04 19.36
N PHE A 12 5.15 13.06 18.31
CA PHE A 12 3.69 13.01 18.41
C PHE A 12 3.21 11.66 17.85
N LEU A 13 2.58 10.87 18.70
CA LEU A 13 1.97 9.60 18.33
C LEU A 13 0.46 9.79 18.27
N ILE A 14 -0.13 9.58 17.09
CA ILE A 14 -1.58 9.74 16.87
C ILE A 14 -2.13 8.40 16.43
N ASP A 15 -3.04 7.82 17.22
CA ASP A 15 -3.76 6.62 16.85
C ASP A 15 -5.13 6.99 16.27
N CYS A 16 -5.40 6.58 15.03
CA CYS A 16 -6.66 6.79 14.35
C CYS A 16 -7.37 5.45 14.13
N PRO A 17 -8.21 5.01 15.09
CA PRO A 17 -8.89 3.74 15.01
C PRO A 17 -9.98 3.75 13.93
N ARG A 18 -10.25 2.57 13.34
CA ARG A 18 -11.26 2.36 12.30
C ARG A 18 -12.69 2.74 12.72
N SER A 19 -12.96 2.92 14.01
CA SER A 19 -14.27 3.33 14.51
C SER A 19 -14.65 4.76 14.14
N ARG A 20 -13.69 5.59 13.69
CA ARG A 20 -13.92 7.00 13.33
C ARG A 20 -13.86 7.25 11.81
N LYS A 21 -14.37 6.33 11.00
CA LYS A 21 -14.36 6.44 9.52
C LYS A 21 -14.90 7.76 8.98
N ASP A 22 -15.91 8.35 9.63
CA ASP A 22 -16.55 9.58 9.16
C ASP A 22 -15.76 10.84 9.54
N ILE A 23 -14.85 10.75 10.52
CA ILE A 23 -14.00 11.86 10.93
C ILE A 23 -12.68 11.69 10.19
N HIS A 24 -12.60 12.33 9.02
CA HIS A 24 -11.34 12.48 8.31
C HIS A 24 -10.25 13.00 9.25
N ILE A 25 -9.03 12.51 9.04
CA ILE A 25 -7.85 13.00 9.76
C ILE A 25 -7.81 14.53 9.61
N PRO A 26 -7.61 15.27 10.71
CA PRO A 26 -7.41 16.71 10.62
C PRO A 26 -6.03 16.98 10.01
N TYR A 27 -5.95 17.04 8.67
CA TYR A 27 -4.70 17.33 7.96
C TYR A 27 -4.16 18.71 8.34
N ASP A 28 -5.03 19.71 8.53
CA ASP A 28 -4.65 21.04 9.02
C ASP A 28 -3.92 20.98 10.37
N LEU A 29 -4.34 20.07 11.25
CA LEU A 29 -3.65 19.88 12.53
C LEU A 29 -2.26 19.28 12.30
N LEU A 30 -2.15 18.25 11.47
CA LEU A 30 -0.88 17.58 11.17
C LEU A 30 0.13 18.52 10.51
N GLU A 31 -0.34 19.37 9.59
CA GLU A 31 0.47 20.42 8.98
C GLU A 31 0.90 21.45 10.02
N GLY A 32 -0.03 21.94 10.84
CA GLY A 32 0.30 22.84 11.93
C GLY A 32 1.32 22.25 12.91
N ILE A 33 1.25 20.94 13.21
CA ILE A 33 2.27 20.28 14.03
C ILE A 33 3.63 20.37 13.30
N LYS A 34 3.72 19.96 12.03
CA LYS A 34 4.99 19.92 11.28
C LYS A 34 5.60 21.31 11.05
N ASP A 35 4.75 22.29 10.75
CA ASP A 35 5.15 23.68 10.58
C ASP A 35 5.41 24.36 11.95
N GLY A 36 5.09 23.69 13.06
CA GLY A 36 5.39 24.16 14.41
C GLY A 36 4.49 25.30 14.89
N ASP A 37 3.38 25.56 14.20
CA ASP A 37 2.39 26.57 14.57
C ASP A 37 1.00 25.94 14.54
N ILE A 38 0.36 25.87 15.70
CA ILE A 38 -0.99 25.34 15.84
C ILE A 38 -1.88 26.39 16.46
N LEU A 39 -2.91 26.78 15.72
CA LEU A 39 -4.01 27.59 16.24
C LEU A 39 -5.09 26.67 16.83
N SER A 40 -5.26 26.71 18.14
CA SER A 40 -6.41 26.09 18.81
C SER A 40 -7.61 27.02 18.72
N THR A 41 -8.48 26.86 17.72
CA THR A 41 -9.68 27.70 17.56
C THR A 41 -10.81 27.36 18.53
N LYS A 42 -10.78 26.18 19.16
CA LYS A 42 -11.85 25.72 20.05
C LYS A 42 -11.68 26.29 21.46
N TYR A 43 -12.74 26.92 21.96
CA TYR A 43 -12.87 27.58 23.29
C TYR A 43 -12.15 28.91 23.41
N VAL A 44 -10.82 28.93 23.27
CA VAL A 44 -10.02 30.15 23.31
C VAL A 44 -8.97 30.05 22.22
N PRO A 45 -8.85 31.04 21.31
CA PRO A 45 -7.79 31.07 20.31
C PRO A 45 -6.45 31.17 21.03
N ILE A 46 -5.74 30.06 21.08
CA ILE A 46 -4.38 29.99 21.63
C ILE A 46 -3.48 29.45 20.53
N ASN A 47 -2.46 30.23 20.20
CA ASN A 47 -1.36 29.78 19.38
C ASN A 47 -0.40 28.99 20.26
N LYS A 48 -0.09 27.77 19.82
CA LYS A 48 0.95 26.95 20.41
C LYS A 48 2.08 26.81 19.42
N TYR A 49 3.28 27.19 19.86
CA TYR A 49 4.49 27.04 19.07
C TYR A 49 5.19 25.75 19.47
N ILE A 50 5.32 24.82 18.53
CA ILE A 50 6.01 23.54 18.74
C ILE A 50 7.44 23.68 18.26
N HIS A 51 8.38 23.19 19.08
CA HIS A 51 9.80 23.23 18.72
C HIS A 51 10.11 22.27 17.56
N ARG A 52 10.78 22.78 16.52
CA ARG A 52 11.31 21.96 15.41
C ARG A 52 12.77 21.57 15.68
N PRO A 53 13.25 20.38 15.27
CA PRO A 53 12.55 19.35 14.49
C PRO A 53 11.59 18.50 15.34
N ASN A 54 10.45 18.16 14.77
CA ASN A 54 9.47 17.26 15.37
C ASN A 54 9.16 16.08 14.45
N THR A 55 8.63 15.01 15.03
CA THR A 55 8.25 13.79 14.32
C THR A 55 6.82 13.44 14.66
N VAL A 56 5.99 13.27 13.62
CA VAL A 56 4.59 12.88 13.78
C VAL A 56 4.41 11.49 13.20
N VAL A 57 4.01 10.54 14.03
CA VAL A 57 3.72 9.15 13.63
C VAL A 57 2.21 8.94 13.80
N VAL A 58 1.55 8.57 12.71
CA VAL A 58 0.12 8.30 12.71
C VAL A 58 -0.09 6.82 12.46
N PHE A 59 -0.81 6.15 13.37
CA PHE A 59 -1.24 4.76 13.19
C PHE A 59 -2.63 4.75 12.58
N MET A 60 -2.77 4.03 11.48
CA MET A 60 -4.01 3.95 10.71
C MET A 60 -4.23 2.56 10.14
N ASN A 61 -5.51 2.23 9.95
CA ASN A 61 -5.94 1.00 9.29
C ASN A 61 -6.20 1.18 7.79
N GLU A 62 -6.31 2.41 7.31
CA GLU A 62 -6.58 2.75 5.91
C GLU A 62 -5.48 3.70 5.42
N CYS A 63 -5.18 3.71 4.12
CA CYS A 63 -4.16 4.60 3.57
C CYS A 63 -4.64 6.06 3.67
N PRO A 64 -3.78 7.01 4.07
CA PRO A 64 -4.15 8.42 4.10
C PRO A 64 -4.37 8.95 2.68
N ASP A 65 -5.20 9.97 2.54
CA ASP A 65 -5.48 10.58 1.24
C ASP A 65 -4.27 11.42 0.80
N SER A 66 -3.64 11.05 -0.33
CA SER A 66 -2.45 11.73 -0.86
C SER A 66 -2.78 13.09 -1.47
N SER A 67 -4.04 13.40 -1.75
CA SER A 67 -4.45 14.71 -2.27
C SER A 67 -4.50 15.81 -1.20
N LYS A 68 -4.51 15.41 0.08
CA LYS A 68 -4.71 16.32 1.22
C LYS A 68 -3.43 16.77 1.90
N LEU A 69 -2.30 16.15 1.58
CA LEU A 69 -1.00 16.50 2.13
C LEU A 69 0.06 16.43 1.03
N SER A 70 1.02 17.35 1.05
CA SER A 70 2.15 17.28 0.10
C SER A 70 2.92 15.97 0.24
N LEU A 71 3.29 15.38 -0.91
CA LEU A 71 3.99 14.09 -1.01
C LEU A 71 5.33 14.08 -0.25
N ASP A 72 6.03 15.21 -0.21
CA ASP A 72 7.32 15.36 0.50
C ASP A 72 7.14 15.33 2.04
N ARG A 73 5.91 15.47 2.53
CA ARG A 73 5.65 15.57 3.97
C ARG A 73 5.38 14.22 4.62
N PHE A 74 5.03 13.15 3.91
CA PHE A 74 4.67 11.87 4.56
C PHE A 74 5.43 10.67 3.99
N VAL A 75 5.70 9.71 4.88
CA VAL A 75 6.18 8.37 4.52
C VAL A 75 5.20 7.38 5.10
N ALA A 76 4.54 6.60 4.26
CA ALA A 76 3.62 5.56 4.72
C ALA A 76 4.34 4.21 4.82
N TRP A 77 4.10 3.54 5.94
CA TRP A 77 4.58 2.19 6.20
C TRP A 77 3.39 1.30 6.50
N LEU A 78 3.25 0.20 5.76
CA LEU A 78 2.24 -0.80 6.02
C LEU A 78 2.87 -2.04 6.62
N ARG A 79 2.23 -2.56 7.67
CA ARG A 79 2.61 -3.83 8.29
C ARG A 79 2.06 -4.98 7.44
N ARG A 80 2.96 -5.82 6.89
CA ARG A 80 2.61 -7.07 6.21
C ARG A 80 2.75 -8.26 7.17
N LYS A 81 2.37 -9.47 6.70
CA LYS A 81 2.58 -10.73 7.45
C LYS A 81 4.05 -10.96 7.79
N ILE A 82 4.94 -10.54 6.89
CA ILE A 82 6.40 -10.61 7.04
C ILE A 82 6.93 -9.23 6.65
N GLY A 83 7.41 -8.48 7.65
CA GLY A 83 8.06 -7.18 7.45
C GLY A 83 7.13 -5.97 7.27
N TRP A 84 7.79 -4.84 7.00
CA TRP A 84 7.17 -3.55 6.71
C TRP A 84 7.37 -3.24 5.24
N ALA A 85 6.33 -2.76 4.57
CA ALA A 85 6.42 -2.29 3.19
C ALA A 85 6.28 -0.78 3.16
N HIS A 86 7.19 -0.13 2.42
CA HIS A 86 7.06 1.27 2.05
C HIS A 86 5.97 1.39 0.99
N ALA A 87 5.05 2.35 1.16
CA ALA A 87 4.05 2.66 0.15
C ALA A 87 4.33 4.05 -0.42
N THR A 88 4.33 4.14 -1.75
CA THR A 88 4.45 5.39 -2.49
C THR A 88 3.11 5.67 -3.17
N PRO A 89 2.55 6.88 -3.04
CA PRO A 89 1.40 7.28 -3.83
C PRO A 89 1.85 7.54 -5.28
N ASP A 90 1.08 7.05 -6.24
CA ASP A 90 1.25 7.42 -7.65
C ASP A 90 0.72 8.85 -7.91
N GLU A 91 1.04 9.40 -9.08
CA GLU A 91 0.57 10.73 -9.52
C GLU A 91 -0.96 10.88 -9.53
N GLU A 92 -1.70 9.78 -9.67
CA GLU A 92 -3.17 9.75 -9.60
C GLU A 92 -3.73 9.63 -8.17
N GLY A 93 -2.86 9.61 -7.16
CA GLY A 93 -3.22 9.46 -5.75
C GLY A 93 -3.62 8.03 -5.35
N THR A 94 -3.44 7.06 -6.25
CA THR A 94 -3.57 5.64 -5.92
C THR A 94 -2.30 5.18 -5.23
N TRP A 95 -2.43 4.59 -4.04
CA TRP A 95 -1.30 4.02 -3.32
C TRP A 95 -0.84 2.73 -3.97
N THR A 96 0.25 2.78 -4.72
CA THR A 96 0.90 1.57 -5.20
C THR A 96 1.79 0.99 -4.13
N MET A 97 1.72 -0.33 -4.03
CA MET A 97 2.49 -1.08 -3.07
C MET A 97 3.50 -1.91 -3.84
N PRO A 98 4.81 -1.80 -3.54
CA PRO A 98 5.77 -2.73 -4.09
C PRO A 98 5.36 -4.14 -3.65
N PRO A 99 5.40 -5.15 -4.55
CA PRO A 99 5.13 -6.52 -4.18
C PRO A 99 6.03 -6.95 -3.01
N PRO A 100 5.59 -7.87 -2.14
CA PRO A 100 6.39 -8.27 -0.98
C PRO A 100 7.77 -8.76 -1.41
N GLU A 101 8.82 -8.28 -0.72
CA GLU A 101 10.19 -8.79 -0.91
C GLU A 101 10.17 -10.32 -0.72
N GLY A 102 10.21 -11.05 -1.83
CA GLY A 102 10.03 -12.51 -1.88
C GLY A 102 8.98 -13.02 -2.88
N ASP A 103 8.14 -12.15 -3.42
CA ASP A 103 7.28 -12.39 -4.59
C ASP A 103 7.64 -11.36 -5.68
N THR A 104 8.87 -11.45 -6.17
CA THR A 104 9.10 -11.10 -7.56
C THR A 104 8.16 -12.00 -8.38
N GLU A 105 7.51 -11.42 -9.37
CA GLU A 105 6.50 -12.00 -10.28
C GLU A 105 6.88 -13.37 -10.89
N SER A 106 8.11 -13.82 -10.67
CA SER A 106 8.69 -15.13 -10.98
C SER A 106 7.81 -16.32 -10.59
N LYS A 107 7.18 -16.40 -9.41
CA LYS A 107 6.40 -17.62 -9.04
C LYS A 107 5.06 -17.71 -9.75
N THR A 108 4.36 -16.59 -9.92
CA THR A 108 3.05 -16.55 -10.59
C THR A 108 3.22 -16.71 -12.10
N ILE A 109 4.19 -16.01 -12.71
CA ILE A 109 4.51 -16.14 -14.14
C ILE A 109 5.08 -17.53 -14.45
N GLN A 110 5.92 -18.13 -13.59
CA GLN A 110 6.38 -19.52 -13.78
C GLN A 110 5.23 -20.53 -13.74
N ARG A 111 4.24 -20.37 -12.85
CA ARG A 111 3.08 -21.28 -12.79
C ARG A 111 2.22 -21.20 -14.04
N ILE A 112 1.98 -20.00 -14.56
CA ILE A 112 1.21 -19.79 -15.79
C ILE A 112 1.97 -20.36 -17.01
N ASN A 113 3.27 -20.12 -17.11
CA ASN A 113 4.08 -20.68 -18.20
C ASN A 113 4.19 -22.21 -18.12
N GLN A 114 4.24 -22.79 -16.92
CA GLN A 114 4.24 -24.24 -16.72
C GLN A 114 2.88 -24.89 -17.02
N SER A 115 1.76 -24.21 -16.73
CA SER A 115 0.43 -24.70 -17.10
C SER A 115 0.22 -24.67 -18.61
N GLN A 116 0.58 -23.56 -19.27
CA GLN A 116 0.50 -23.44 -20.73
C GLN A 116 1.45 -24.42 -21.44
N ALA A 117 2.65 -24.68 -20.90
CA ALA A 117 3.56 -25.69 -21.43
C ALA A 117 3.01 -27.13 -21.28
N LYS A 118 2.27 -27.44 -20.21
CA LYS A 118 1.61 -28.74 -20.03
C LYS A 118 0.45 -28.92 -21.01
N GLU A 119 -0.40 -27.91 -21.19
CA GLU A 119 -1.52 -27.95 -22.15
C GLU A 119 -1.01 -28.11 -23.59
N SER A 120 0.05 -27.36 -23.94
CA SER A 120 0.71 -27.48 -25.24
C SER A 120 1.28 -28.88 -25.50
N ARG A 121 1.84 -29.53 -24.46
CA ARG A 121 2.36 -30.91 -24.56
C ARG A 121 1.23 -31.92 -24.74
N LYS A 122 0.13 -31.75 -24.00
CA LYS A 122 -1.05 -32.63 -24.08
C LYS A 122 -1.66 -32.58 -25.48
N TYR A 123 -1.88 -31.37 -26.02
CA TYR A 123 -2.37 -31.19 -27.38
C TYR A 123 -1.45 -31.83 -28.43
N LYS A 124 -0.13 -31.61 -28.35
CA LYS A 124 0.83 -32.26 -29.27
C LYS A 124 0.77 -33.79 -29.18
N SER A 125 0.65 -34.37 -27.98
CA SER A 125 0.56 -35.81 -27.82
C SER A 125 -0.74 -36.39 -28.39
N GLU A 126 -1.87 -35.68 -28.24
CA GLU A 126 -3.17 -36.07 -28.78
C GLU A 126 -3.15 -36.06 -30.32
N VAL A 127 -2.58 -35.01 -30.93
CA VAL A 127 -2.42 -34.90 -32.39
C VAL A 127 -1.53 -36.03 -32.94
N ILE A 128 -0.42 -36.36 -32.25
CA ILE A 128 0.47 -37.45 -32.67
C ILE A 128 -0.24 -38.81 -32.56
N GLN A 129 -1.02 -39.03 -31.50
CA GLN A 129 -1.79 -40.27 -31.34
C GLN A 129 -2.86 -40.42 -32.41
N GLU A 130 -3.56 -39.33 -32.75
CA GLU A 130 -4.57 -39.35 -33.80
C GLU A 130 -3.95 -39.59 -35.19
N ALA A 131 -2.80 -38.98 -35.47
CA ALA A 131 -2.05 -39.22 -36.70
C ALA A 131 -1.57 -40.68 -36.79
N HIS A 132 -1.06 -41.25 -35.70
CA HIS A 132 -0.65 -42.65 -35.65
C HIS A 132 -1.84 -43.59 -35.85
N ARG A 133 -3.00 -43.29 -35.24
CA ARG A 133 -4.23 -44.07 -35.44
C ARG A 133 -4.69 -44.03 -36.90
N LYS A 134 -4.63 -42.87 -37.57
CA LYS A 134 -4.97 -42.73 -38.99
C LYS A 134 -4.02 -43.53 -39.89
N LEU A 135 -2.72 -43.50 -39.62
CA LEU A 135 -1.73 -44.30 -40.35
C LEU A 135 -1.97 -45.82 -40.19
N GLN A 136 -2.31 -46.27 -38.98
CA GLN A 136 -2.64 -47.68 -38.71
C GLN A 136 -3.88 -48.13 -39.49
N TYR A 137 -4.91 -47.28 -39.61
CA TYR A 137 -6.07 -47.58 -40.44
C TYR A 137 -5.73 -47.62 -41.95
N GLN A 138 -4.83 -46.76 -42.43
CA GLN A 138 -4.41 -46.76 -43.83
C GLN A 138 -3.54 -47.96 -44.21
N LEU A 139 -2.78 -48.53 -43.26
CA LEU A 139 -1.98 -49.74 -43.47
C LEU A 139 -2.78 -51.04 -43.36
N ALA A 140 -3.98 -50.99 -42.77
CA ALA A 140 -4.87 -52.14 -42.59
C ALA A 140 -5.88 -52.34 -43.74
N LEU A 141 -5.84 -51.48 -44.76
CA LEU A 141 -6.55 -51.58 -46.04
C LEU A 141 -5.57 -51.99 -47.14
#